data_AF-A0A7X3ZC18-F1
#
_entry.id   AF-A0A7X3ZC18-F1
#
_cell.length_a   1.000
_cell.length_b   1.000
_cell.length_c   1.000
_cell.angle_alpha   90.00
_cell.angle_beta   90.00
_cell.angle_gamma   90.00
#
_symmetry.space_group_name_H-M   'P 1'
#
loop_
_entity.id
_entity.type
_entity.pdbx_description
1 polymer ?
#
loop_
_entity_poly.entity_id
_entity_poly.type
_entity_poly.pdbx_seq_one_letter_code
_entity_poly.pdbx_strand_id
1 'polypeptide(L)'
;MHEHTASIRWNCDGDFARGRYSRSHDWSFDGGAVIRASASPLSVPLPFSDAAAIDPEEAFVAAVASCHMLWFLDLARQAKLQAVSYRDAAVGHMEGAPHPWITRVDLHPETVWTGTVPDPWRVRELHHAAHERCFVANSIRSDVVVHLP
;
A
#
# COMPACT_ATOMS: atom_id res chain seq x y z
N MET A 1 19.16 -11.38 -9.72
CA MET A 1 18.73 -10.71 -8.48
C MET A 1 18.54 -9.25 -8.83
N HIS A 2 17.37 -8.69 -8.51
CA HIS A 2 17.10 -7.26 -8.72
C HIS A 2 17.07 -6.58 -7.36
N GLU A 3 17.67 -5.41 -7.26
CA GLU A 3 17.69 -4.60 -6.05
C GLU A 3 16.73 -3.42 -6.23
N HIS A 4 15.97 -3.11 -5.17
CA HIS A 4 15.08 -1.96 -5.11
C HIS A 4 15.53 -1.09 -3.94
N THR A 5 15.81 0.19 -4.19
CA THR A 5 16.40 1.08 -3.19
C THR A 5 15.51 2.28 -2.89
N ALA A 6 15.59 2.76 -1.65
CA ALA A 6 14.99 4.01 -1.20
C ALA A 6 15.98 4.73 -0.28
N SER A 7 16.14 6.03 -0.45
CA SER A 7 16.94 6.89 0.42
C SER A 7 16.02 7.75 1.28
N ILE A 8 16.22 7.71 2.60
CA ILE A 8 15.41 8.45 3.57
C ILE A 8 16.26 9.59 4.13
N ARG A 9 15.76 10.83 4.04
CA ARG A 9 16.46 12.00 4.57
C ARG A 9 15.59 12.81 5.50
N TRP A 10 15.98 12.84 6.77
CA TRP A 10 15.42 13.71 7.79
C TRP A 10 16.49 14.68 8.30
N ASN A 11 16.10 15.91 8.59
CA ASN A 11 16.94 16.88 9.29
C ASN A 11 16.16 17.42 10.49
N CYS A 12 16.85 17.61 11.61
CA CYS A 12 16.20 18.14 12.81
C CYS A 12 15.76 19.58 12.60
N ASP A 13 14.47 19.81 12.79
CA ASP A 13 13.88 21.14 12.93
C ASP A 13 13.08 21.16 14.25
N GLY A 14 13.66 21.81 15.27
CA GLY A 14 13.14 21.85 16.63
C GLY A 14 14.09 21.31 17.72
N ASP A 15 13.53 21.05 18.90
CA ASP A 15 14.26 20.59 20.10
C ASP A 15 14.20 19.05 20.19
N PHE A 16 15.21 18.40 19.61
CA PHE A 16 15.31 16.93 19.56
C PHE A 16 15.26 16.30 20.96
N ALA A 17 16.05 16.82 21.89
CA ALA A 17 16.21 16.27 23.23
C ALA A 17 14.90 16.28 24.03
N ARG A 18 13.99 17.22 23.73
CA ARG A 18 12.67 17.31 24.36
C ARG A 18 11.54 16.73 23.51
N GLY A 19 11.86 16.07 22.40
CA GLY A 19 10.87 15.45 21.51
C GLY A 19 10.04 16.44 20.68
N ARG A 20 10.37 17.73 20.71
CA ARG A 20 9.63 18.80 20.02
C ARG A 20 10.28 19.15 18.69
N TYR A 21 10.25 18.19 17.77
CA TYR A 21 10.81 18.33 16.43
C TYR A 21 9.85 17.76 15.38
N SER A 22 9.94 18.26 14.15
CA SER A 22 9.12 17.74 13.05
C SER A 22 9.57 16.33 12.64
N ARG A 23 8.61 15.43 12.37
CA ARG A 23 8.84 14.11 11.78
C ARG A 23 8.77 14.14 10.25
N SER A 24 8.52 15.31 9.64
CA SER A 24 8.56 15.46 8.18
C SER A 24 9.94 15.14 7.63
N HIS A 25 9.99 14.36 6.56
CA HIS A 25 11.21 13.93 5.89
C HIS A 25 10.90 13.56 4.44
N ASP A 26 11.93 13.29 3.62
CA ASP A 26 11.74 12.94 2.22
C ASP A 26 12.23 11.51 1.94
N TRP A 27 11.48 10.79 1.10
CA TRP A 27 11.88 9.52 0.48
C TRP A 27 12.29 9.78 -0.97
N SER A 28 13.49 9.35 -1.36
CA SER A 28 14.00 9.47 -2.72
C SER A 28 14.23 8.09 -3.34
N PHE A 29 13.83 7.92 -4.60
CA PHE A 29 13.91 6.67 -5.34
C PHE A 29 14.84 6.79 -6.56
N ASP A 30 15.33 5.65 -7.05
CA ASP A 30 16.30 5.54 -8.15
C ASP A 30 15.88 6.25 -9.45
N GLY A 31 14.58 6.26 -9.76
CA GLY A 31 14.00 6.97 -10.91
C GLY A 31 13.88 8.49 -10.74
N GLY A 32 14.36 9.06 -9.62
CA GLY A 32 14.30 10.50 -9.34
C GLY A 32 13.02 10.98 -8.66
N ALA A 33 12.07 10.08 -8.37
CA ALA A 33 10.88 10.43 -7.60
C ALA A 33 11.25 10.81 -6.16
N VAL A 34 10.63 11.87 -5.64
CA VAL A 34 10.76 12.30 -4.26
C VAL A 34 9.36 12.43 -3.65
N ILE A 35 9.13 11.74 -2.54
CA ILE A 35 7.86 11.73 -1.82
C ILE A 35 8.06 12.34 -0.44
N ARG A 36 7.21 13.31 -0.10
CA ARG A 36 7.18 13.87 1.26
C ARG A 36 6.51 12.89 2.20
N ALA A 37 7.21 12.54 3.28
CA ALA A 37 6.76 11.61 4.29
C ALA A 37 6.77 12.20 5.70
N SER A 38 6.03 11.58 6.61
CA SER A 38 5.97 11.93 8.03
C SER A 38 5.68 10.68 8.87
N ALA A 39 5.73 10.81 10.20
CA ALA A 39 5.01 9.88 11.06
C ALA A 39 3.49 10.13 10.96
N SER A 40 2.70 9.07 11.16
CA SER A 40 1.24 9.15 11.20
C SER A 40 0.76 10.09 12.33
N PRO A 41 -0.25 10.96 12.08
CA PRO A 41 -0.90 11.74 13.12
C PRO A 41 -1.52 10.91 14.25
N LEU A 42 -1.80 9.62 13.98
CA LEU A 42 -2.33 8.68 14.98
C LEU A 42 -1.28 8.27 16.03
N SER A 43 0.00 8.26 15.65
CA SER A 43 1.11 7.90 16.56
C SER A 43 1.88 9.12 17.08
N VAL A 44 2.00 10.17 16.27
CA VAL A 44 2.68 11.41 16.63
C VAL A 44 1.73 12.59 16.40
N PRO A 45 1.35 13.35 17.45
CA PRO A 45 0.37 14.42 17.30
C PRO A 45 0.92 15.61 16.51
N LEU A 46 0.00 16.36 15.89
CA LEU A 46 0.30 17.69 15.34
C LEU A 46 0.77 18.64 16.47
N PRO A 47 1.72 19.55 16.20
CA PRO A 47 2.33 19.88 14.91
C PRO A 47 3.62 19.09 14.61
N PHE A 48 3.88 17.98 15.33
CA PHE A 48 5.13 17.22 15.16
C PHE A 48 5.08 16.20 14.01
N SER A 49 3.89 15.90 13.51
CA SER A 49 3.64 15.19 12.25
C SER A 49 3.09 16.15 11.18
N ASP A 50 3.05 15.68 9.94
CA ASP A 50 2.47 16.37 8.79
C ASP A 50 1.37 15.48 8.18
N ALA A 51 0.11 15.90 8.34
CA ALA A 51 -1.05 15.14 7.89
C ALA A 51 -1.25 15.15 6.35
N ALA A 52 -0.48 15.95 5.61
CA ALA A 52 -0.50 15.94 4.14
C ALA A 52 0.60 15.06 3.55
N ALA A 53 1.53 14.56 4.37
CA ALA A 53 2.62 13.70 3.96
C ALA A 53 2.21 12.22 4.10
N ILE A 54 2.78 11.34 3.28
CA ILE A 54 2.56 9.89 3.43
C ILE A 54 3.20 9.40 4.73
N ASP A 55 2.52 8.52 5.46
CA ASP A 55 3.14 7.79 6.58
C ASP A 55 3.54 6.35 6.18
N PRO A 56 4.45 5.71 6.93
CA PRO A 56 4.89 4.34 6.62
C PRO A 56 3.75 3.32 6.59
N GLU A 57 2.75 3.48 7.46
CA GLU A 57 1.59 2.59 7.55
C GLU A 57 0.72 2.67 6.28
N GLU A 58 0.41 3.89 5.83
CA GLU A 58 -0.30 4.14 4.57
C GLU A 58 0.50 3.63 3.37
N ALA A 59 1.81 3.90 3.31
CA ALA A 59 2.68 3.43 2.24
C ALA A 59 2.74 1.90 2.16
N PHE A 60 2.74 1.22 3.31
CA PHE A 60 2.69 -0.24 3.38
C PHE A 60 1.39 -0.79 2.77
N VAL A 61 0.23 -0.25 3.18
CA VAL A 61 -1.07 -0.65 2.63
C VAL A 61 -1.14 -0.40 1.13
N ALA A 62 -0.66 0.77 0.68
CA ALA A 62 -0.61 1.12 -0.73
C ALA A 62 0.27 0.17 -1.55
N ALA A 63 1.43 -0.23 -1.02
CA ALA A 63 2.34 -1.16 -1.69
C ALA A 63 1.71 -2.56 -1.85
N VAL A 64 1.00 -3.05 -0.83
CA VAL A 64 0.27 -4.34 -0.88
C VAL A 64 -0.83 -4.29 -1.94
N ALA A 65 -1.70 -3.28 -1.88
CA ALA A 65 -2.81 -3.09 -2.81
C ALA A 65 -2.31 -2.95 -4.26
N SER A 66 -1.28 -2.12 -4.48
CA SER A 66 -0.70 -1.89 -5.80
C SER A 66 -0.09 -3.16 -6.39
N CYS A 67 0.65 -3.95 -5.59
CA CYS A 67 1.25 -5.19 -6.07
C CYS A 67 0.18 -6.21 -6.48
N HIS A 68 -0.90 -6.34 -5.70
CA HIS A 68 -2.04 -7.19 -6.06
C HIS A 68 -2.72 -6.73 -7.35
N MET A 69 -3.02 -5.43 -7.46
CA MET A 69 -3.61 -4.82 -8.65
C MET A 69 -2.80 -5.13 -9.90
N LEU A 70 -1.47 -4.95 -9.85
CA LEU A 70 -0.60 -5.16 -11.02
C LEU A 70 -0.66 -6.61 -11.53
N TRP A 71 -0.64 -7.59 -10.61
CA TRP A 71 -0.83 -8.98 -10.97
C TRP A 71 -2.22 -9.27 -11.52
N PHE A 72 -3.26 -8.73 -10.89
CA PHE A 72 -4.64 -8.90 -11.34
C PHE A 72 -4.84 -8.35 -12.76
N LEU A 73 -4.35 -7.14 -13.04
CA LEU A 73 -4.46 -6.51 -14.35
C LEU A 73 -3.75 -7.32 -15.45
N ASP A 74 -2.55 -7.85 -15.16
CA ASP A 74 -1.86 -8.70 -16.14
C ASP A 74 -2.59 -10.03 -16.36
N LEU A 75 -3.09 -10.68 -15.31
CA LEU A 75 -3.87 -11.92 -15.43
C LEU A 75 -5.19 -11.69 -16.19
N ALA A 76 -5.89 -10.58 -15.95
CA ALA A 76 -7.08 -10.20 -16.68
C ALA A 76 -6.78 -9.99 -18.18
N ARG A 77 -5.67 -9.30 -18.50
CA ARG A 77 -5.19 -9.12 -19.88
C ARG A 77 -4.88 -10.46 -20.55
N GLN A 78 -4.20 -11.38 -19.86
CA GLN A 78 -3.90 -12.72 -20.37
C GLN A 78 -5.19 -13.52 -20.63
N ALA A 79 -6.22 -13.33 -19.80
CA ALA A 79 -7.56 -13.88 -19.98
C ALA A 79 -8.40 -13.16 -21.06
N LYS A 80 -7.83 -12.19 -21.78
CA LYS A 80 -8.47 -11.37 -22.82
C LYS A 80 -9.65 -10.53 -22.30
N LEU A 81 -9.67 -10.22 -21.00
CA LEU A 81 -10.62 -9.29 -20.41
C LEU A 81 -10.07 -7.87 -20.49
N GLN A 82 -10.94 -6.89 -20.73
CA GLN A 82 -10.56 -5.49 -20.93
C GLN A 82 -11.02 -4.63 -19.75
N ALA A 83 -10.13 -4.43 -18.78
CA ALA A 83 -10.36 -3.49 -17.69
C ALA A 83 -10.17 -2.04 -18.18
N VAL A 84 -11.11 -1.17 -17.83
CA VAL A 84 -11.08 0.29 -18.13
C VAL A 84 -10.54 1.06 -16.94
N SER A 85 -10.95 0.68 -15.74
CA SER A 85 -10.47 1.27 -14.50
C SER A 85 -10.47 0.24 -13.40
N TYR A 86 -9.52 0.41 -12.48
CA TYR A 86 -9.43 -0.32 -11.24
C TYR A 86 -9.35 0.71 -10.10
N ARG A 87 -10.08 0.47 -9.03
CA ARG A 87 -10.00 1.22 -7.78
C ARG A 87 -9.91 0.22 -6.64
N ASP A 88 -9.10 0.53 -5.63
CA ASP A 88 -9.04 -0.24 -4.40
C ASP A 88 -9.05 0.74 -3.22
N ALA A 89 -10.02 0.57 -2.33
CA ALA A 89 -10.14 1.31 -1.08
C ALA A 89 -9.53 0.49 0.07
N ALA A 90 -8.23 0.18 -0.04
CA ALA A 90 -7.55 -0.71 0.89
C ALA A 90 -7.43 -0.13 2.30
N VAL A 91 -7.51 -1.00 3.32
CA VAL A 91 -7.45 -0.63 4.74
C VAL A 91 -6.45 -1.51 5.48
N GLY A 92 -5.49 -0.89 6.17
CA GLY A 92 -4.59 -1.57 7.11
C GLY A 92 -5.10 -1.50 8.54
N HIS A 93 -5.09 -2.63 9.24
CA HIS A 93 -5.47 -2.72 10.66
C HIS A 93 -4.23 -2.93 11.50
N MET A 94 -3.97 -2.01 12.42
CA MET A 94 -2.88 -2.10 13.36
C MET A 94 -3.38 -2.61 14.71
N GLU A 95 -2.90 -3.78 15.11
CA GLU A 95 -3.32 -4.46 16.34
C GLU A 95 -2.11 -5.09 17.06
N GLY A 96 -2.35 -5.55 18.29
CA GLY A 96 -1.37 -6.26 19.10
C GLY A 96 -0.84 -5.43 20.27
N ALA A 97 -0.48 -6.14 21.35
CA ALA A 97 0.12 -5.57 22.55
C ALA A 97 1.23 -6.50 23.06
N PRO A 98 2.33 -5.97 23.64
CA PRO A 98 2.64 -4.55 23.82
C PRO A 98 3.21 -3.86 22.58
N HIS A 99 3.52 -4.61 21.51
CA HIS A 99 4.09 -4.07 20.27
C HIS A 99 3.10 -4.23 19.12
N PRO A 100 2.36 -3.17 18.76
CA PRO A 100 1.40 -3.22 17.66
C PRO A 100 2.12 -3.33 16.31
N TRP A 101 1.45 -3.93 15.34
CA TRP A 101 1.90 -4.03 13.94
C TRP A 101 0.67 -4.14 13.03
N ILE A 102 0.84 -3.94 11.72
CA ILE A 102 -0.27 -4.08 10.77
C ILE A 102 -0.58 -5.57 10.61
N THR A 103 -1.58 -6.08 11.34
CA THR A 103 -1.94 -7.50 11.38
C THR A 103 -2.69 -7.93 10.12
N ARG A 104 -3.52 -7.04 9.56
CA ARG A 104 -4.34 -7.31 8.39
C ARG A 104 -4.36 -6.15 7.41
N VAL A 105 -4.38 -6.44 6.12
CA VAL A 105 -4.70 -5.51 5.04
C VAL A 105 -5.92 -6.03 4.29
N ASP A 106 -7.01 -5.27 4.33
CA ASP A 106 -8.23 -5.54 3.58
C ASP A 106 -8.18 -4.81 2.24
N LEU A 107 -8.31 -5.54 1.14
CA LEU A 107 -8.39 -5.00 -0.22
C LEU A 107 -9.84 -5.00 -0.68
N HIS A 108 -10.29 -3.91 -1.30
CA HIS A 108 -11.64 -3.71 -1.82
C HIS A 108 -11.60 -3.36 -3.31
N PRO A 109 -11.15 -4.29 -4.18
CA PRO A 109 -10.97 -4.01 -5.59
C PRO A 109 -12.30 -3.90 -6.34
N GLU A 110 -12.45 -2.80 -7.07
CA GLU A 110 -13.55 -2.52 -7.98
C GLU A 110 -12.99 -2.33 -9.39
N THR A 111 -13.43 -3.15 -10.34
CA THR A 111 -12.99 -3.07 -11.74
C THR A 111 -14.15 -2.75 -12.66
N VAL A 112 -14.00 -1.71 -13.48
CA VAL A 112 -14.92 -1.42 -14.59
C VAL A 112 -14.40 -2.10 -15.83
N TRP A 113 -15.27 -2.84 -16.51
CA TRP A 113 -14.95 -3.59 -17.72
C TRP A 113 -15.57 -2.94 -18.96
N THR A 114 -14.92 -3.13 -20.11
CA THR A 114 -15.50 -2.81 -21.42
C THR A 114 -15.67 -4.09 -22.25
N GLY A 115 -16.57 -4.04 -23.24
CA GLY A 115 -16.95 -5.20 -24.04
C GLY A 115 -17.83 -6.16 -23.26
N THR A 116 -17.51 -7.45 -23.31
CA THR A 116 -18.27 -8.47 -22.58
C THR A 116 -17.93 -8.41 -21.09
N VAL A 117 -18.95 -8.16 -20.26
CA VAL A 117 -18.82 -8.21 -18.80
C VAL A 117 -18.38 -9.62 -18.39
N PRO A 118 -17.26 -9.78 -17.66
CA PRO A 118 -16.79 -11.10 -17.26
C PRO A 118 -17.74 -11.77 -16.27
N ASP A 119 -17.77 -13.10 -16.28
CA ASP A 119 -18.39 -13.88 -15.22
C ASP A 119 -17.76 -13.52 -13.85
N PRO A 120 -18.55 -13.16 -12.83
CA PRO A 120 -18.04 -12.88 -11.49
C PRO A 120 -17.16 -14.00 -10.93
N TRP A 121 -17.45 -15.28 -11.23
CA TRP A 121 -16.57 -16.37 -10.79
C TRP A 121 -15.19 -16.29 -11.41
N ARG A 122 -15.11 -15.94 -12.70
CA ARG A 122 -13.83 -15.76 -13.38
C ARG A 122 -13.03 -14.61 -12.77
N VAL A 123 -13.69 -13.51 -12.39
CA VAL A 123 -13.04 -12.38 -11.71
C VAL A 123 -12.48 -12.80 -10.35
N ARG A 124 -13.23 -13.59 -9.58
CA ARG A 124 -12.77 -14.16 -8.30
C ARG A 124 -11.52 -15.03 -8.47
N GLU A 125 -11.51 -15.93 -9.46
CA GLU A 125 -10.33 -16.76 -9.76
C GLU A 125 -9.09 -15.91 -10.07
N LEU A 126 -9.25 -14.82 -10.83
CA LEU A 126 -8.15 -13.94 -11.19
C LEU A 126 -7.59 -13.20 -9.96
N HIS A 127 -8.45 -12.71 -9.05
CA HIS A 127 -7.99 -12.08 -7.82
C HIS A 127 -7.31 -13.06 -6.87
N HIS A 128 -7.78 -14.30 -6.78
CA HIS A 128 -7.13 -15.35 -6.02
C HIS A 128 -5.73 -15.64 -6.59
N ALA A 129 -5.64 -15.85 -7.90
CA ALA A 129 -4.38 -16.07 -8.60
C ALA A 129 -3.41 -14.88 -8.48
N ALA A 130 -3.92 -13.64 -8.44
CA ALA A 130 -3.12 -12.44 -8.22
C ALA A 130 -2.56 -12.37 -6.80
N HIS A 131 -3.37 -12.73 -5.81
CA HIS A 131 -2.95 -12.79 -4.41
C HIS A 131 -1.80 -13.77 -4.20
N GLU A 132 -1.89 -14.99 -4.76
CA GLU A 132 -0.80 -15.99 -4.66
C GLU A 132 0.52 -15.51 -5.29
N ARG A 133 0.46 -14.66 -6.33
CA ARG A 133 1.63 -14.16 -7.06
C ARG A 133 2.18 -12.85 -6.50
N CYS A 134 1.44 -12.17 -5.64
CA CYS A 134 1.77 -10.86 -5.12
C CYS A 134 3.07 -10.90 -4.30
N PHE A 135 4.13 -10.26 -4.81
CA PHE A 135 5.44 -10.25 -4.17
C PHE A 135 5.38 -9.64 -2.77
N VAL A 136 4.65 -8.54 -2.60
CA VAL A 136 4.54 -7.84 -1.31
C VAL A 136 3.75 -8.68 -0.31
N ALA A 137 2.62 -9.27 -0.69
CA ALA A 137 1.86 -10.16 0.19
C ALA A 137 2.67 -11.40 0.60
N ASN A 138 3.48 -11.95 -0.31
CA ASN A 138 4.39 -13.07 -0.02
C ASN A 138 5.62 -12.67 0.82
N SER A 139 5.82 -11.38 1.10
CA SER A 139 6.99 -10.87 1.84
C SER A 139 6.65 -10.42 3.27
N ILE A 140 5.38 -10.50 3.68
CA ILE A 140 4.88 -9.98 4.96
C ILE A 140 4.24 -11.09 5.79
N ARG A 141 4.12 -10.86 7.10
CA ARG A 141 3.34 -11.72 8.01
C ARG A 141 1.85 -11.35 8.04
N SER A 142 1.50 -10.14 7.60
CA SER A 142 0.13 -9.63 7.69
C SER A 142 -0.81 -10.47 6.84
N ASP A 143 -2.02 -10.70 7.36
CA ASP A 143 -3.08 -11.32 6.58
C ASP A 143 -3.55 -10.32 5.50
N VAL A 144 -3.58 -10.75 4.23
CA VAL A 144 -4.13 -9.91 3.14
C VAL A 144 -5.43 -10.52 2.65
N VAL A 145 -6.55 -9.84 2.89
CA VAL A 145 -7.89 -10.33 2.58
C VAL A 145 -8.47 -9.54 1.42
N VAL A 146 -8.92 -10.25 0.38
CA VAL A 146 -9.54 -9.62 -0.80
C VAL A 146 -11.06 -9.71 -0.71
N HIS A 147 -11.72 -8.57 -0.56
CA HIS A 147 -13.17 -8.46 -0.48
C HIS A 147 -13.74 -8.16 -1.87
N LEU A 148 -14.39 -9.17 -2.45
CA LEU A 148 -15.00 -9.06 -3.77
C LEU A 148 -16.52 -8.86 -3.65
N PRO A 149 -17.13 -7.99 -4.47
CA PRO A 149 -18.57 -7.82 -4.52
C PRO A 149 -19.31 -9.04 -5.07
#